data_AF-A0A8C9X8C8-F1
#
_entry.id   AF-A0A8C9X8C8-F1
#
_cell.length_a   1.000
_cell.length_b   1.000
_cell.length_c   1.000
_cell.angle_alpha   90.00
_cell.angle_beta   90.00
_cell.angle_gamma   90.00
#
_symmetry.space_group_name_H-M   'P 1'
#
loop_
_entity.id
_entity.type
_entity.pdbx_description
1 polymer ?
#
loop_
_entity_poly.entity_id
_entity_poly.type
_entity_poly.pdbx_seq_one_letter_code
_entity_poly.pdbx_strand_id
1 'polypeptide(L)'
;LYFPQNEYIETVYVGQQAGTPILQVHAMLDSDSERPHFYLCWTSSIRRPVYSSWFNMDVNTGILSLNKTLEESDFSSKRALSEIKTLLVFVLAVRLIRSTLVVGEECIRNSPRLTLDFVNATMPQCAQTDMKELCFPHRDTSNPHIMENRFPGALRQLRRLTRLNVCPNYTISYNVQSELVVTAPLDREESECYRLLLVCTVQTETLITKVETSLDVYVNDEDDNAPYVNGTDTADIIISFNRTKGGSFGALFVFDRDLTPIYPIDQSHNKYVGTLLNNEPWIKETFDIKGTFSEKKATLGGIRETVHDYQLVLKKNLYVTENRTLQLDYLVNDTTYPGLEGTVLLHFNVTILPVHIRFANITHMYTLTRRASVYAQVLMATHCTNL
;
A
#
# COMPACT_ATOMS: atom_id res chain seq x y z
N LEU A 1 7.82 9.50 13.72
CA LEU A 1 7.73 10.54 12.68
C LEU A 1 7.54 9.88 11.33
N TYR A 2 6.48 10.27 10.63
CA TYR A 2 6.28 9.93 9.22
C TYR A 2 5.79 11.16 8.45
N PHE A 3 5.95 11.15 7.12
CA PHE A 3 5.46 12.21 6.27
C PHE A 3 4.08 11.85 5.73
N PRO A 4 3.06 12.71 5.90
CA PRO A 4 1.72 12.43 5.40
C PRO A 4 1.61 12.56 3.88
N GLN A 5 2.64 13.04 3.18
CA GLN A 5 2.66 13.19 1.73
C GLN A 5 4.01 12.72 1.19
N ASN A 6 3.98 11.97 0.09
CA ASN A 6 5.20 11.45 -0.56
C ASN A 6 5.79 12.44 -1.57
N GLU A 7 4.95 13.33 -2.11
CA GLU A 7 5.36 14.33 -3.09
C GLU A 7 4.71 15.69 -2.81
N TYR A 8 5.50 16.75 -2.99
CA TYR A 8 5.09 18.14 -2.96
C TYR A 8 5.48 18.80 -4.27
N ILE A 9 4.60 19.58 -4.87
CA ILE A 9 4.82 20.19 -6.19
C ILE A 9 4.55 21.69 -6.10
N GLU A 10 5.48 22.50 -6.58
CA GLU A 10 5.30 23.96 -6.61
C GLU A 10 6.04 24.61 -7.79
N THR A 11 5.60 25.80 -8.19
CA THR A 11 6.14 26.55 -9.32
C THR A 11 6.87 27.80 -8.84
N VAL A 12 8.05 28.05 -9.41
CA VAL A 12 8.87 29.23 -9.13
C VAL A 12 9.29 29.93 -10.42
N TYR A 13 9.53 31.23 -10.33
CA TYR A 13 9.66 32.14 -11.46
C TYR A 13 10.94 32.97 -11.40
N VAL A 14 11.38 33.44 -12.56
CA VAL A 14 12.47 34.42 -12.68
C VAL A 14 12.11 35.67 -11.88
N GLY A 15 13.08 36.22 -11.15
CA GLY A 15 12.95 37.46 -10.38
C GLY A 15 12.34 37.30 -8.99
N GLN A 16 11.91 36.09 -8.58
CA GLN A 16 11.49 35.85 -7.21
C GLN A 16 12.65 36.09 -6.24
N GLN A 17 12.40 36.84 -5.17
CA GLN A 17 13.42 37.34 -4.24
C GLN A 17 13.87 36.27 -3.25
N ALA A 18 15.12 36.37 -2.80
CA ALA A 18 15.60 35.63 -1.63
C ALA A 18 14.69 35.90 -0.40
N GLY A 19 14.48 34.87 0.41
CA GLY A 19 13.57 34.87 1.55
C GLY A 19 12.12 34.51 1.21
N THR A 20 11.73 34.45 -0.07
CA THR A 20 10.36 34.09 -0.46
C THR A 20 10.03 32.66 -0.02
N PRO A 21 8.97 32.43 0.76
CA PRO A 21 8.52 31.09 1.13
C PRO A 21 7.88 30.40 -0.08
N ILE A 22 8.21 29.13 -0.28
CA ILE A 22 7.77 28.31 -1.41
C ILE A 22 6.62 27.41 -0.99
N LEU A 23 6.87 26.53 -0.02
CA LEU A 23 5.90 25.56 0.50
C LEU A 23 6.28 25.17 1.93
N GLN A 24 5.38 24.48 2.61
CA GLN A 24 5.60 23.95 3.95
C GLN A 24 5.43 22.42 3.92
N VAL A 25 6.40 21.72 4.50
CA VAL A 25 6.38 20.28 4.68
C VAL A 25 5.90 19.96 6.10
N HIS A 26 5.03 18.96 6.24
CA HIS A 26 4.58 18.48 7.53
C HIS A 26 5.14 17.09 7.83
N ALA A 27 5.32 16.78 9.11
CA ALA A 27 5.64 15.45 9.60
C ALA A 27 4.74 15.16 10.80
N MET A 28 4.09 14.00 10.80
CA MET A 28 3.21 13.54 11.87
C MET A 28 3.98 12.69 12.87
N LEU A 29 3.51 12.66 14.12
CA LEU A 29 4.20 12.05 15.25
C LEU A 29 3.77 10.59 15.45
N ASP A 30 4.74 9.71 15.71
CA ASP A 30 4.46 8.34 16.18
C ASP A 30 4.40 8.26 17.70
N SER A 31 5.11 9.15 18.40
CA SER A 31 5.09 9.29 19.87
C SER A 31 4.98 10.75 20.28
N ASP A 32 4.32 10.99 21.40
CA ASP A 32 4.18 12.27 22.10
C ASP A 32 5.51 12.99 22.41
N SER A 33 6.60 12.24 22.56
CA SER A 33 7.93 12.78 22.86
C SER A 33 8.68 13.30 21.62
N GLU A 34 8.20 13.00 20.42
CA GLU A 34 8.88 13.34 19.17
C GLU A 34 8.69 14.81 18.78
N ARG A 35 9.75 15.41 18.23
CA ARG A 35 9.71 16.74 17.62
C ARG A 35 10.37 16.68 16.25
N PRO A 36 9.69 17.08 15.16
CA PRO A 36 10.26 17.03 13.82
C PRO A 36 11.28 18.15 13.62
N HIS A 37 12.45 17.80 13.08
CA HIS A 37 13.47 18.74 12.62
C HIS A 37 13.74 18.52 11.14
N PHE A 38 13.50 19.55 10.32
CA PHE A 38 13.53 19.44 8.86
C PHE A 38 14.88 19.85 8.26
N TYR A 39 15.38 19.05 7.31
CA TYR A 39 16.64 19.29 6.61
C TYR A 39 16.51 18.98 5.12
N LEU A 40 17.19 19.77 4.29
CA LEU A 40 17.31 19.46 2.86
C LEU A 40 18.30 18.33 2.65
N CYS A 41 17.96 17.46 1.71
CA CYS A 41 18.74 16.29 1.41
C CYS A 41 18.86 16.04 -0.10
N TRP A 42 19.96 15.39 -0.51
CA TRP A 42 20.33 15.20 -1.91
C TRP A 42 20.78 13.76 -2.17
N THR A 43 20.37 13.21 -3.31
CA THR A 43 20.65 11.81 -3.72
C THR A 43 22.13 11.49 -3.89
N SER A 44 23.00 12.49 -4.05
CA SER A 44 24.45 12.31 -4.09
C SER A 44 25.17 13.33 -3.23
N SER A 45 25.88 12.84 -2.20
CA SER A 45 26.80 13.64 -1.40
C SER A 45 28.01 14.13 -2.21
N ILE A 46 28.38 13.39 -3.26
CA ILE A 46 29.58 13.63 -4.10
C ILE A 46 29.28 14.63 -5.22
N ARG A 47 28.05 14.66 -5.74
CA ARG A 47 27.60 15.64 -6.74
C ARG A 47 26.32 16.30 -6.26
N ARG A 48 26.45 17.29 -5.37
CA ARG A 48 25.32 18.15 -5.04
C ARG A 48 24.87 18.90 -6.30
N PRO A 49 23.56 19.00 -6.55
CA PRO A 49 23.09 19.84 -7.63
C PRO A 49 23.52 21.28 -7.40
N VAL A 50 23.84 21.99 -8.49
CA VAL A 50 24.29 23.40 -8.42
C VAL A 50 23.24 24.28 -7.75
N TYR A 51 21.96 23.91 -7.89
CA TYR A 51 20.82 24.61 -7.30
C TYR A 51 20.60 24.32 -5.80
N SER A 52 21.39 23.44 -5.19
CA SER A 52 21.19 23.09 -3.78
C SER A 52 21.33 24.27 -2.82
N SER A 53 22.18 25.25 -3.14
CA SER A 53 22.38 26.46 -2.34
C SER A 53 21.30 27.53 -2.54
N TRP A 54 20.38 27.34 -3.50
CA TRP A 54 19.31 28.29 -3.80
C TRP A 54 18.13 28.19 -2.85
N PHE A 55 18.09 27.14 -2.02
CA PHE A 55 16.99 26.86 -1.10
C PHE A 55 17.47 26.81 0.34
N ASN A 56 16.61 27.24 1.25
CA ASN A 56 16.78 27.12 2.68
C ASN A 56 15.54 26.43 3.27
N MET A 57 15.74 25.58 4.27
CA MET A 57 14.66 24.91 4.99
C MET A 57 14.69 25.35 6.44
N ASP A 58 13.57 25.87 6.94
CA ASP A 58 13.42 26.16 8.35
C ASP A 58 13.29 24.86 9.15
N VAL A 59 14.20 24.66 10.10
CA VAL A 59 14.36 23.41 10.83
C VAL A 59 13.14 23.07 11.69
N ASN A 60 12.41 24.08 12.19
CA ASN A 60 11.33 23.87 13.16
C ASN A 60 9.96 23.85 12.51
N THR A 61 9.78 24.63 11.44
CA THR A 61 8.47 24.83 10.79
C THR A 61 8.29 24.03 9.51
N GLY A 62 9.39 23.53 8.91
CA GLY A 62 9.35 22.82 7.64
C GLY A 62 9.08 23.72 6.43
N ILE A 63 9.21 25.03 6.58
CA ILE A 63 9.03 25.99 5.49
C ILE A 63 10.28 26.00 4.61
N LEU A 64 10.10 25.70 3.33
CA LEU A 64 11.12 25.87 2.30
C LEU A 64 11.05 27.29 1.75
N SER A 65 12.17 28.00 1.71
CA SER A 65 12.28 29.35 1.14
C SER A 65 13.43 29.46 0.14
N LEU A 66 13.37 30.47 -0.71
CA LEU A 66 14.50 30.85 -1.56
C LEU A 66 15.63 31.45 -0.72
N ASN A 67 16.86 31.04 -0.99
CA ASN A 67 18.08 31.59 -0.39
C ASN A 67 18.79 32.57 -1.36
N LYS A 68 18.42 32.55 -2.64
CA LYS A 68 18.92 33.44 -3.68
C LYS A 68 17.74 33.99 -4.48
N THR A 69 17.87 35.19 -5.00
CA THR A 69 16.97 35.71 -6.04
C THR A 69 17.22 34.98 -7.36
N LEU A 70 16.15 34.49 -8.01
CA LEU A 70 16.27 33.73 -9.25
C LEU A 70 16.50 34.65 -10.45
N GLU A 71 17.52 34.37 -11.25
CA GLU A 71 17.90 35.17 -12.43
C GLU A 71 17.82 34.35 -13.71
N GLU A 72 17.64 34.97 -14.88
CA GLU A 72 17.62 34.30 -16.19
C GLU A 72 18.86 33.44 -16.46
N SER A 73 20.02 33.86 -15.92
CA SER A 73 21.28 33.13 -16.02
C SER A 73 21.20 31.73 -15.37
N ASP A 74 20.42 31.58 -14.30
CA ASP A 74 20.16 30.31 -13.62
C ASP A 74 19.39 29.33 -14.55
N PHE A 75 18.67 29.86 -15.55
CA PHE A 75 17.91 29.11 -16.56
C PHE A 75 18.74 28.75 -17.80
N SER A 76 19.90 29.39 -18.01
CA SER A 76 20.71 29.26 -19.24
C SER A 76 21.53 27.95 -19.38
N SER A 77 21.34 26.98 -18.47
CA SER A 77 22.01 25.67 -18.59
C SER A 77 21.55 24.92 -19.86
N LYS A 78 22.50 24.72 -20.79
CA LYS A 78 22.36 24.34 -22.22
C LYS A 78 21.72 22.97 -22.54
N ARG A 79 20.95 22.34 -21.63
CA ARG A 79 20.47 20.95 -21.80
C ARG A 79 18.97 20.70 -21.83
N ALA A 80 18.11 21.72 -21.66
CA ALA A 80 16.67 21.52 -21.75
C ALA A 80 16.09 22.34 -22.91
N LEU A 81 15.38 21.68 -23.81
CA LEU A 81 14.63 22.25 -24.93
C LEU A 81 13.24 22.79 -24.50
N SER A 82 12.90 22.72 -23.21
CA SER A 82 11.61 23.13 -22.66
C SER A 82 11.67 24.48 -21.93
N GLU A 83 10.62 25.28 -22.06
CA GLU A 83 10.44 26.56 -21.33
C GLU A 83 10.31 26.38 -19.80
N ILE A 84 10.00 25.16 -19.36
CA ILE A 84 9.90 24.76 -17.96
C ILE A 84 11.01 23.75 -17.65
N LYS A 85 11.75 23.99 -16.57
CA LYS A 85 12.74 23.05 -16.01
C LYS A 85 12.21 22.49 -14.70
N THR A 86 12.10 21.17 -14.58
CA THR A 86 11.70 20.54 -13.33
C THR A 86 12.95 20.21 -12.49
N LEU A 87 13.00 20.74 -11.26
CA LEU A 87 14.02 20.43 -10.27
C LEU A 87 13.47 19.46 -9.22
N LEU A 88 14.31 18.55 -8.77
CA LEU A 88 13.96 17.58 -7.72
C LEU A 88 14.79 17.86 -6.47
N VAL A 89 14.10 18.07 -5.36
CA VAL A 89 14.65 18.30 -4.02
C VAL A 89 14.09 17.23 -3.10
N PHE A 90 14.86 16.76 -2.11
CA PHE A 90 14.36 15.80 -1.12
C PHE A 90 14.45 16.42 0.27
N VAL A 91 13.48 16.11 1.13
CA VAL A 91 13.41 16.65 2.50
C VAL A 91 13.44 15.51 3.50
N LEU A 92 14.29 15.64 4.51
CA LEU A 92 14.39 14.70 5.62
C LEU A 92 13.84 15.35 6.89
N ALA A 93 13.07 14.60 7.68
CA ALA A 93 12.62 15.00 9.01
C ALA A 93 13.23 14.05 10.03
N VAL A 94 13.94 14.60 11.02
CA VAL A 94 14.68 13.82 12.03
C VAL A 94 14.13 14.11 13.42
N ARG A 95 14.06 13.08 14.27
CA ARG A 95 13.56 13.16 15.66
C ARG A 95 14.46 13.99 16.58
N LEU A 96 15.75 14.03 16.29
CA LEU A 96 16.78 14.74 17.05
C LEU A 96 17.52 15.71 16.14
N ILE A 97 17.95 16.84 16.69
CA ILE A 97 18.88 17.76 16.03
C ILE A 97 20.21 17.01 15.83
N ARG A 98 20.45 16.49 14.64
CA ARG A 98 21.80 16.08 14.24
C ARG A 98 22.55 17.33 13.79
N SER A 99 23.65 17.66 14.47
CA SER A 99 24.53 18.80 14.11
C SER A 99 25.35 18.55 12.84
N THR A 100 25.20 17.40 12.19
CA THR A 100 25.96 16.99 11.02
C THR A 100 25.05 16.53 9.89
N LEU A 101 25.34 17.04 8.69
CA LEU A 101 24.85 16.63 7.38
C LEU A 101 24.48 15.14 7.34
N VAL A 102 23.17 14.85 7.28
CA VAL A 102 22.71 13.47 7.16
C VAL A 102 23.04 12.93 5.77
N VAL A 103 23.69 11.77 5.77
CA VAL A 103 24.34 11.10 4.64
C VAL A 103 23.29 10.46 3.72
N GLY A 104 23.59 10.42 2.41
CA GLY A 104 22.66 10.13 1.31
C GLY A 104 21.86 8.81 1.32
N GLU A 105 22.08 7.87 2.24
CA GLU A 105 21.24 6.66 2.36
C GLU A 105 19.91 6.91 3.10
N GLU A 106 19.95 7.63 4.23
CA GLU A 106 18.74 8.00 5.00
C GLU A 106 17.82 8.91 4.17
N CYS A 107 18.43 9.69 3.26
CA CYS A 107 17.78 10.59 2.32
C CYS A 107 16.78 9.91 1.38
N ILE A 108 17.09 8.71 0.90
CA ILE A 108 16.37 8.12 -0.24
C ILE A 108 15.19 7.27 0.24
N ARG A 109 15.28 6.69 1.44
CA ARG A 109 14.36 5.63 1.86
C ARG A 109 12.98 6.16 2.29
N ASN A 110 12.93 7.26 3.04
CA ASN A 110 11.70 7.74 3.71
C ASN A 110 11.49 9.27 3.58
N SER A 111 12.07 9.91 2.56
CA SER A 111 11.96 11.36 2.38
C SER A 111 10.94 11.72 1.30
N PRO A 112 10.03 12.69 1.53
CA PRO A 112 9.19 13.21 0.49
C PRO A 112 10.02 13.87 -0.62
N ARG A 113 9.53 13.71 -1.84
CA ARG A 113 10.06 14.35 -3.03
C ARG A 113 9.42 15.73 -3.21
N LEU A 114 10.23 16.76 -3.37
CA LEU A 114 9.80 18.11 -3.69
C LEU A 114 10.14 18.39 -5.16
N THR A 115 9.10 18.58 -5.97
CA THR A 115 9.20 18.83 -7.40
C THR A 115 8.94 20.32 -7.64
N LEU A 116 9.99 21.07 -8.00
CA LEU A 116 9.92 22.50 -8.25
C LEU A 116 9.99 22.78 -9.75
N ASP A 117 8.89 23.27 -10.32
CA ASP A 117 8.85 23.68 -11.72
C ASP A 117 9.36 25.10 -11.85
N PHE A 118 10.55 25.24 -12.43
CA PHE A 118 11.18 26.51 -12.76
C PHE A 118 10.68 27.00 -14.12
N VAL A 119 9.98 28.13 -14.12
CA VAL A 119 9.44 28.76 -15.32
C VAL A 119 10.36 29.91 -15.73
N ASN A 120 10.83 29.91 -16.98
CA ASN A 120 11.67 30.98 -17.53
C ASN A 120 10.84 32.22 -17.93
N ALA A 121 10.04 32.71 -16.99
CA ALA A 121 9.24 33.92 -17.09
C ALA A 121 9.13 34.57 -15.72
N THR A 122 8.76 35.85 -15.69
CA THR A 122 8.44 36.53 -14.44
C THR A 122 7.10 36.05 -13.88
N MET A 123 6.92 36.19 -12.57
CA MET A 123 5.66 35.86 -11.90
C MET A 123 4.48 36.59 -12.59
N PRO A 124 3.37 35.88 -12.90
CA PRO A 124 2.19 36.50 -13.48
C PRO A 124 1.65 37.62 -12.59
N GLN A 125 1.13 38.69 -13.22
CA GLN A 125 0.46 39.76 -12.49
C GLN A 125 -0.90 39.29 -11.95
N CYS A 126 -1.39 39.95 -10.90
CA CYS A 126 -2.67 39.61 -10.28
C CYS A 126 -3.83 39.54 -11.30
N ALA A 127 -3.90 40.49 -12.24
CA ALA A 127 -4.95 40.54 -13.27
C ALA A 127 -4.90 39.38 -14.29
N GLN A 128 -3.76 38.69 -14.38
CA GLN A 128 -3.55 37.55 -15.29
C GLN A 128 -3.61 36.21 -14.55
N THR A 129 -3.75 36.22 -13.23
CA THR A 129 -3.75 35.01 -12.40
C THR A 129 -5.18 34.52 -12.21
N ASP A 130 -5.44 33.27 -12.59
CA ASP A 130 -6.74 32.65 -12.35
C ASP A 130 -6.97 32.44 -10.84
N MET A 131 -8.21 32.61 -10.39
CA MET A 131 -8.60 32.38 -8.99
C MET A 131 -8.33 30.94 -8.56
N LYS A 132 -8.48 29.98 -9.50
CA LYS A 132 -8.14 28.58 -9.23
C LYS A 132 -6.65 28.39 -8.99
N GLU A 133 -5.80 29.08 -9.74
CA GLU A 133 -4.34 29.06 -9.57
C GLU A 133 -3.94 29.76 -8.26
N LEU A 134 -4.65 30.79 -7.83
CA LEU A 134 -4.39 31.45 -6.54
C LEU A 134 -4.66 30.52 -5.35
N CYS A 135 -5.71 29.70 -5.44
CA CYS A 135 -6.16 28.81 -4.38
C CYS A 135 -5.44 27.45 -4.34
N PHE A 136 -5.34 26.75 -5.47
CA PHE A 136 -4.90 25.36 -5.51
C PHE A 136 -3.79 25.12 -6.54
N PRO A 137 -2.86 24.18 -6.30
CA PRO A 137 -1.85 23.82 -7.28
C PRO A 137 -2.51 23.19 -8.52
N HIS A 138 -1.99 23.47 -9.71
CA HIS A 138 -2.53 22.93 -10.96
C HIS A 138 -2.31 21.42 -11.11
N ARG A 139 -1.26 20.88 -10.47
CA ARG A 139 -0.86 19.46 -10.52
C ARG A 139 -0.68 18.89 -9.13
N ASP A 140 -1.76 18.87 -8.37
CA ASP A 140 -1.76 18.27 -7.05
C ASP A 140 -2.16 16.80 -7.13
N THR A 141 -1.19 15.93 -7.40
CA THR A 141 -1.43 14.49 -7.58
C THR A 141 -1.18 13.67 -6.31
N SER A 142 -0.69 14.30 -5.25
CA SER A 142 -0.23 13.62 -4.04
C SER A 142 -1.32 13.65 -2.96
N ASN A 143 -2.14 12.61 -2.96
CA ASN A 143 -3.11 12.40 -1.89
C ASN A 143 -2.37 12.12 -0.58
N PRO A 144 -2.71 12.83 0.51
CA PRO A 144 -2.11 12.57 1.81
C PRO A 144 -2.56 11.23 2.37
N HIS A 145 -1.73 10.68 3.24
CA HIS A 145 -2.01 9.47 4.00
C HIS A 145 -1.72 9.68 5.49
N ILE A 146 -2.45 8.95 6.33
CA ILE A 146 -2.36 8.98 7.78
C ILE A 146 -2.18 7.54 8.23
N MET A 147 -1.23 7.27 9.12
CA MET A 147 -1.16 5.97 9.78
C MET A 147 -2.22 5.93 10.88
N GLU A 148 -3.01 4.86 10.94
CA GLU A 148 -4.02 4.72 11.97
C GLU A 148 -3.43 4.61 13.37
N ASN A 149 -4.27 4.79 14.40
CA ASN A 149 -3.86 4.71 15.80
C ASN A 149 -2.67 5.63 16.16
N ARG A 150 -2.41 6.68 15.36
CA ARG A 150 -1.36 7.68 15.59
C ARG A 150 -1.90 9.00 16.12
N PHE A 151 -0.97 9.81 16.60
CA PHE A 151 -1.28 11.11 17.16
C PHE A 151 -1.83 12.08 16.10
N PRO A 152 -2.88 12.84 16.44
CA PRO A 152 -3.39 13.89 15.57
C PRO A 152 -2.35 14.98 15.34
N GLY A 153 -2.45 15.66 14.20
CA GLY A 153 -1.47 16.69 13.83
C GLY A 153 -1.78 17.36 12.48
N ALA A 154 -0.93 18.32 12.14
CA ALA A 154 -0.99 19.00 10.86
C ALA A 154 -0.71 18.04 9.70
N LEU A 155 -1.61 18.02 8.73
CA LEU A 155 -1.54 17.17 7.55
C LEU A 155 -0.96 17.93 6.36
N ARG A 156 -1.48 19.14 6.12
CA ARG A 156 -1.21 19.86 4.87
C ARG A 156 -1.45 21.37 4.97
N GLN A 157 -0.50 22.15 4.47
CA GLN A 157 -0.65 23.58 4.21
C GLN A 157 -1.50 23.80 2.95
N LEU A 158 -2.59 24.58 3.07
CA LEU A 158 -3.47 24.88 1.94
C LEU A 158 -3.10 26.18 1.23
N ARG A 159 -2.44 27.11 1.93
CA ARG A 159 -2.00 28.37 1.30
C ARG A 159 -0.85 28.12 0.33
N ARG A 160 -0.98 28.63 -0.89
CA ARG A 160 0.13 28.72 -1.84
C ARG A 160 1.07 29.85 -1.46
N LEU A 161 2.15 29.53 -0.75
CA LEU A 161 3.08 30.53 -0.20
C LEU A 161 3.71 31.41 -1.29
N THR A 162 4.01 30.83 -2.46
CA THR A 162 4.52 31.56 -3.63
C THR A 162 3.55 32.58 -4.21
N ARG A 163 2.25 32.47 -3.90
CA ARG A 163 1.17 33.31 -4.46
C ARG A 163 0.60 34.32 -3.49
N LEU A 164 1.00 34.29 -2.21
CA LEU A 164 0.51 35.21 -1.18
C LEU A 164 0.64 36.68 -1.56
N ASN A 165 1.76 37.04 -2.20
CA ASN A 165 2.07 38.43 -2.56
C ASN A 165 1.69 38.79 -4.01
N VAL A 166 1.09 37.87 -4.77
CA VAL A 166 0.67 38.15 -6.16
C VAL A 166 -0.52 39.11 -6.17
N CYS A 167 -1.50 38.87 -5.28
CA CYS A 167 -2.71 39.68 -5.14
C CYS A 167 -2.87 40.14 -3.68
N PRO A 168 -2.07 41.11 -3.19
CA PRO A 168 -2.07 41.50 -1.78
C PRO A 168 -3.40 42.13 -1.31
N ASN A 169 -4.22 42.64 -2.22
CA ASN A 169 -5.52 43.24 -1.91
C ASN A 169 -6.65 42.20 -1.77
N TYR A 170 -6.38 40.92 -2.08
CA TYR A 170 -7.40 39.88 -1.99
C TYR A 170 -7.32 39.19 -0.63
N THR A 171 -8.48 38.95 -0.02
CA THR A 171 -8.55 38.15 1.20
C THR A 171 -8.88 36.71 0.81
N ILE A 172 -7.95 35.79 1.08
CA ILE A 172 -8.09 34.37 0.76
C ILE A 172 -8.31 33.60 2.06
N SER A 173 -9.39 32.82 2.10
CA SER A 173 -9.73 31.95 3.23
C SER A 173 -10.13 30.56 2.73
N TYR A 174 -10.03 29.57 3.60
CA TYR A 174 -10.43 28.19 3.31
C TYR A 174 -11.57 27.79 4.27
N ASN A 175 -12.41 26.84 3.88
CA ASN A 175 -13.49 26.31 4.73
C ASN A 175 -12.97 25.55 5.95
N VAL A 176 -11.85 24.86 5.77
CA VAL A 176 -10.96 24.44 6.85
C VAL A 176 -9.98 25.57 7.14
N GLN A 177 -9.37 25.60 8.33
CA GLN A 177 -8.31 26.58 8.59
C GLN A 177 -7.21 26.49 7.51
N SER A 178 -6.30 27.46 7.47
CA SER A 178 -5.26 27.50 6.43
C SER A 178 -4.34 26.26 6.41
N GLU A 179 -4.35 25.50 7.49
CA GLU A 179 -3.72 24.21 7.63
C GLU A 179 -4.81 23.15 7.86
N LEU A 180 -4.75 22.07 7.09
CA LEU A 180 -5.60 20.90 7.29
C LEU A 180 -4.99 20.07 8.41
N VAL A 181 -5.78 19.82 9.46
CA VAL A 181 -5.33 19.17 10.70
C VAL A 181 -6.21 17.96 10.98
N VAL A 182 -5.57 16.86 11.37
CA VAL A 182 -6.21 15.68 11.93
C VAL A 182 -6.49 15.96 13.40
N THR A 183 -7.73 15.85 13.84
CA THR A 183 -8.14 16.27 15.20
C THR A 183 -8.17 15.14 16.22
N ALA A 184 -8.23 13.89 15.76
CA ALA A 184 -8.24 12.69 16.60
C ALA A 184 -7.50 11.55 15.87
N PRO A 185 -7.00 10.54 16.60
CA PRO A 185 -6.55 9.29 15.98
C PRO A 185 -7.64 8.71 15.08
N LEU A 186 -7.23 8.15 13.95
CA LEU A 186 -8.11 7.48 13.00
C LEU A 186 -7.90 5.97 13.08
N ASP A 187 -8.92 5.24 12.68
CA ASP A 187 -8.97 3.78 12.61
C ASP A 187 -9.41 3.42 11.17
N ARG A 188 -8.64 2.55 10.51
CA ARG A 188 -8.85 2.11 9.13
C ARG A 188 -9.98 1.09 9.05
N GLU A 189 -10.17 0.25 10.07
CA GLU A 189 -11.30 -0.64 10.32
C GLU A 189 -12.61 0.13 10.60
N GLU A 190 -12.57 1.45 10.72
CA GLU A 190 -13.75 2.32 10.60
C GLU A 190 -13.87 2.99 9.22
N SER A 191 -12.77 3.50 8.66
CA SER A 191 -12.79 4.16 7.34
C SER A 191 -11.41 4.24 6.68
N GLU A 192 -11.24 3.51 5.58
CA GLU A 192 -10.02 3.52 4.76
C GLU A 192 -9.73 4.86 4.06
N CYS A 193 -10.76 5.68 3.81
CA CYS A 193 -10.63 6.87 2.96
C CYS A 193 -11.65 7.96 3.31
N TYR A 194 -11.14 9.16 3.60
CA TYR A 194 -11.92 10.37 3.82
C TYR A 194 -11.89 11.25 2.58
N ARG A 195 -13.05 11.43 1.93
CA ARG A 195 -13.20 12.30 0.76
C ARG A 195 -13.66 13.68 1.19
N LEU A 196 -12.78 14.66 1.08
CA LEU A 196 -13.01 16.03 1.51
C LEU A 196 -13.28 16.94 0.31
N LEU A 197 -14.18 17.90 0.48
CA LEU A 197 -14.37 19.02 -0.45
C LEU A 197 -13.73 20.27 0.17
N LEU A 198 -12.59 20.67 -0.37
CA LEU A 198 -11.90 21.89 0.02
C LEU A 198 -12.50 23.08 -0.74
N VAL A 199 -12.84 24.14 0.00
CA VAL A 199 -13.43 25.35 -0.56
C VAL A 199 -12.55 26.54 -0.22
N CYS A 200 -11.96 27.15 -1.23
CA CYS A 200 -11.23 28.40 -1.14
C CYS A 200 -12.17 29.56 -1.47
N THR A 201 -12.27 30.53 -0.57
CA THR A 201 -13.05 31.76 -0.76
C THR A 201 -12.09 32.92 -0.98
N VAL A 202 -12.14 33.50 -2.18
CA VAL A 202 -11.38 34.69 -2.56
C VAL A 202 -12.33 35.89 -2.54
N GLN A 203 -12.07 36.81 -1.63
CA GLN A 203 -12.82 38.07 -1.51
C GLN A 203 -12.01 39.20 -2.14
N THR A 204 -12.60 39.84 -3.15
CA THR A 204 -12.12 41.09 -3.74
C THR A 204 -12.98 42.26 -3.23
N GLU A 205 -12.68 43.49 -3.66
CA GLU A 205 -13.45 44.67 -3.28
C GLU A 205 -14.93 44.60 -3.72
N THR A 206 -15.23 43.84 -4.78
CA THR A 206 -16.55 43.83 -5.43
C THR A 206 -17.26 42.48 -5.37
N LEU A 207 -16.53 41.38 -5.23
CA LEU A 207 -17.06 40.02 -5.40
C LEU A 207 -16.44 39.02 -4.42
N ILE A 208 -17.23 38.01 -4.06
CA ILE A 208 -16.78 36.85 -3.31
C ILE A 208 -16.89 35.64 -4.25
N THR A 209 -15.74 35.04 -4.57
CA THR A 209 -15.65 33.87 -5.44
C THR A 209 -15.27 32.65 -4.63
N LYS A 210 -15.95 31.52 -4.87
CA LYS A 210 -15.62 30.23 -4.25
C LYS A 210 -15.03 29.29 -5.29
N VAL A 211 -13.92 28.66 -4.95
CA VAL A 211 -13.24 27.64 -5.76
C VAL A 211 -13.22 26.35 -4.96
N GLU A 212 -13.63 25.25 -5.58
CA GLU A 212 -13.75 23.95 -4.92
C GLU A 212 -12.78 22.94 -5.52
N THR A 213 -12.21 22.06 -4.69
CA THR A 213 -11.44 20.89 -5.13
C THR A 213 -11.67 19.72 -4.18
N SER A 214 -11.72 18.50 -4.73
CA SER A 214 -11.76 17.28 -3.92
C SER A 214 -10.36 16.90 -3.45
N LEU A 215 -10.26 16.38 -2.23
CA LEU A 215 -9.04 15.79 -1.67
C LEU A 215 -9.41 14.45 -1.01
N ASP A 216 -8.77 13.38 -1.46
CA ASP A 216 -8.89 12.08 -0.81
C ASP A 216 -7.75 11.92 0.19
N VAL A 217 -8.08 11.59 1.44
CA VAL A 217 -7.13 11.27 2.51
C VAL A 217 -7.23 9.78 2.80
N TYR A 218 -6.13 9.05 2.66
CA TYR A 218 -6.09 7.61 2.90
C TYR A 218 -5.61 7.30 4.32
N VAL A 219 -6.19 6.29 4.94
CA VAL A 219 -5.71 5.74 6.21
C VAL A 219 -4.91 4.47 5.91
N ASN A 220 -3.67 4.44 6.38
CA ASN A 220 -2.77 3.29 6.27
C ASN A 220 -2.99 2.38 7.47
N ASP A 221 -2.94 1.10 7.16
CA ASP A 221 -3.13 -0.04 8.06
C ASP A 221 -1.92 -0.28 8.98
N GLU A 222 -2.19 -0.63 10.21
CA GLU A 222 -1.30 -1.23 11.20
C GLU A 222 -1.84 -2.61 11.59
N ASP A 223 -0.93 -3.51 12.00
CA ASP A 223 -1.31 -4.87 12.37
C ASP A 223 -1.87 -4.92 13.80
N ASP A 224 -3.11 -4.47 13.99
CA ASP A 224 -3.76 -4.32 15.29
C ASP A 224 -4.97 -5.23 15.52
N ASN A 225 -5.32 -6.07 14.54
CA ASN A 225 -6.33 -7.11 14.66
C ASN A 225 -5.70 -8.51 14.65
N ALA A 226 -6.26 -9.39 15.50
CA ALA A 226 -5.83 -10.78 15.51
C ALA A 226 -6.58 -11.59 14.42
N PRO A 227 -5.92 -12.60 13.82
CA PRO A 227 -6.60 -13.52 12.91
C PRO A 227 -7.69 -14.32 13.63
N TYR A 228 -8.79 -14.59 12.93
CA TYR A 228 -9.93 -15.32 13.48
C TYR A 228 -10.57 -16.27 12.45
N VAL A 229 -11.35 -17.24 12.94
CA VAL A 229 -12.14 -18.13 12.09
C VAL A 229 -13.60 -17.72 12.16
N ASN A 230 -14.24 -17.61 10.99
CA ASN A 230 -15.68 -17.39 10.90
C ASN A 230 -16.39 -18.73 10.65
N GLY A 231 -17.05 -19.27 11.67
CA GLY A 231 -17.76 -20.54 11.60
C GLY A 231 -16.97 -21.69 12.23
N THR A 232 -16.48 -22.63 11.41
CA THR A 232 -15.80 -23.85 11.89
C THR A 232 -14.31 -23.80 11.57
N ASP A 233 -13.49 -24.11 12.57
CA ASP A 233 -12.04 -24.32 12.48
C ASP A 233 -11.68 -25.74 11.97
N THR A 234 -12.69 -26.57 11.72
CA THR A 234 -12.54 -28.00 11.43
C THR A 234 -13.06 -28.33 10.03
N ALA A 235 -12.28 -29.10 9.25
CA ALA A 235 -12.67 -29.61 7.94
C ALA A 235 -12.64 -31.14 7.90
N ASP A 236 -13.78 -31.75 7.58
CA ASP A 236 -13.91 -33.19 7.36
C ASP A 236 -13.54 -33.55 5.91
N ILE A 237 -12.50 -34.37 5.74
CA ILE A 237 -11.91 -34.72 4.45
C ILE A 237 -11.99 -36.23 4.24
N ILE A 238 -12.55 -36.64 3.09
CA ILE A 238 -12.58 -38.05 2.67
C ILE A 238 -11.73 -38.23 1.41
N ILE A 239 -10.65 -39.00 1.54
CA ILE A 239 -9.75 -39.34 0.42
C ILE A 239 -10.07 -40.78 -0.02
N SER A 240 -10.76 -40.90 -1.16
CA SER A 240 -11.15 -42.18 -1.76
C SER A 240 -10.46 -42.42 -3.10
N PHE A 241 -11.02 -41.92 -4.20
CA PHE A 241 -10.51 -42.18 -5.54
C PHE A 241 -9.40 -41.21 -5.96
N ASN A 242 -9.51 -39.94 -5.61
CA ASN A 242 -8.46 -38.96 -5.88
C ASN A 242 -7.31 -39.17 -4.89
N ARG A 243 -6.25 -39.83 -5.36
CA ARG A 243 -5.07 -40.22 -4.55
C ARG A 243 -3.76 -39.70 -5.14
N THR A 244 -3.85 -38.75 -6.08
CA THR A 244 -2.70 -38.23 -6.82
C THR A 244 -1.96 -37.15 -6.01
N LYS A 245 -0.63 -37.17 -6.09
CA LYS A 245 0.25 -36.11 -5.59
C LYS A 245 -0.19 -34.76 -6.15
N GLY A 246 -0.24 -33.76 -5.29
CA GLY A 246 -0.73 -32.41 -5.60
C GLY A 246 -2.25 -32.25 -5.50
N GLY A 247 -3.00 -33.35 -5.29
CA GLY A 247 -4.43 -33.26 -4.99
C GLY A 247 -4.66 -32.41 -3.74
N SER A 248 -5.57 -31.44 -3.84
CA SER A 248 -5.95 -30.53 -2.76
C SER A 248 -7.33 -30.89 -2.22
N PHE A 249 -7.50 -30.87 -0.90
CA PHE A 249 -8.66 -31.36 -0.19
C PHE A 249 -9.01 -30.46 0.98
N GLY A 250 -10.31 -30.23 1.18
CA GLY A 250 -10.80 -29.30 2.20
C GLY A 250 -10.36 -27.86 1.95
N ALA A 251 -11.04 -26.94 2.61
CA ALA A 251 -10.65 -25.54 2.65
C ALA A 251 -11.10 -24.99 3.99
N LEU A 252 -10.16 -24.39 4.72
CA LEU A 252 -10.43 -23.63 5.93
C LEU A 252 -10.03 -22.18 5.69
N PHE A 253 -10.87 -21.28 6.15
CA PHE A 253 -10.69 -19.85 5.95
C PHE A 253 -10.35 -19.17 7.28
N VAL A 254 -9.23 -18.46 7.29
CA VAL A 254 -8.83 -17.57 8.38
C VAL A 254 -8.99 -16.15 7.87
N PHE A 255 -9.67 -15.34 8.66
CA PHE A 255 -9.95 -13.95 8.36
C PHE A 255 -9.05 -13.08 9.22
N ASP A 256 -8.58 -12.00 8.65
CA ASP A 256 -7.87 -10.96 9.36
C ASP A 256 -8.40 -9.62 8.88
N ARG A 257 -8.71 -8.71 9.81
CA ARG A 257 -9.20 -7.39 9.42
C ARG A 257 -8.09 -6.55 8.80
N ASP A 258 -6.87 -6.83 9.18
CA ASP A 258 -5.69 -6.13 8.69
C ASP A 258 -5.39 -6.51 7.24
N LEU A 259 -4.65 -5.63 6.56
CA LEU A 259 -4.23 -5.84 5.19
C LEU A 259 -2.91 -6.62 5.15
N THR A 260 -2.85 -7.58 4.23
CA THR A 260 -1.59 -8.28 3.92
C THR A 260 -0.94 -7.65 2.70
N PRO A 261 0.24 -7.02 2.83
CA PRO A 261 0.89 -6.35 1.71
C PRO A 261 1.24 -7.37 0.63
N ILE A 262 0.78 -7.19 -0.60
CA ILE A 262 1.12 -8.09 -1.72
C ILE A 262 2.59 -7.90 -2.16
N TYR A 263 3.17 -6.74 -1.86
CA TYR A 263 4.54 -6.40 -2.22
C TYR A 263 5.21 -5.52 -1.15
N PRO A 264 6.50 -5.73 -0.83
CA PRO A 264 7.37 -6.82 -1.30
C PRO A 264 6.94 -8.20 -0.79
N ILE A 265 7.12 -9.23 -1.63
CA ILE A 265 6.65 -10.61 -1.38
C ILE A 265 7.17 -11.14 -0.03
N ASP A 266 8.39 -10.77 0.37
CA ASP A 266 8.98 -11.20 1.63
C ASP A 266 8.21 -10.70 2.86
N GLN A 267 7.52 -9.56 2.79
CA GLN A 267 6.66 -9.09 3.88
C GLN A 267 5.37 -9.92 3.95
N SER A 268 4.80 -10.29 2.80
CA SER A 268 3.61 -11.13 2.72
C SER A 268 3.83 -12.55 3.22
N HIS A 269 4.98 -13.16 2.87
CA HIS A 269 5.30 -14.56 3.19
C HIS A 269 5.69 -14.76 4.65
N ASN A 270 6.27 -13.73 5.29
CA ASN A 270 6.71 -13.84 6.67
C ASN A 270 5.65 -13.41 7.68
N LYS A 271 4.59 -12.70 7.26
CA LYS A 271 3.50 -12.26 8.15
C LYS A 271 2.79 -13.45 8.80
N TYR A 272 2.17 -14.32 7.99
CA TYR A 272 1.47 -15.52 8.47
C TYR A 272 2.30 -16.78 8.27
N VAL A 273 2.75 -17.37 9.37
CA VAL A 273 3.54 -18.60 9.38
C VAL A 273 2.68 -19.75 9.91
N GLY A 274 2.52 -20.79 9.08
CA GLY A 274 1.76 -21.98 9.45
C GLY A 274 2.66 -23.17 9.80
N THR A 275 2.31 -23.88 10.88
CA THR A 275 3.05 -25.03 11.40
C THR A 275 2.14 -26.23 11.61
N LEU A 276 2.48 -27.36 10.98
CA LEU A 276 1.78 -28.63 11.20
C LEU A 276 2.24 -29.26 12.52
N LEU A 277 1.34 -29.40 13.48
CA LEU A 277 1.64 -29.86 14.85
C LEU A 277 1.69 -31.38 15.00
N ASN A 278 2.13 -32.10 13.97
CA ASN A 278 2.18 -33.56 13.99
C ASN A 278 3.63 -34.09 13.91
N ASN A 279 3.94 -35.08 14.74
CA ASN A 279 5.27 -35.69 14.83
C ASN A 279 5.40 -37.01 14.07
N GLU A 280 4.33 -37.57 13.53
CA GLU A 280 4.37 -38.83 12.78
C GLU A 280 5.10 -38.68 11.44
N PRO A 281 6.15 -39.48 11.16
CA PRO A 281 6.90 -39.40 9.91
C PRO A 281 6.04 -39.60 8.67
N TRP A 282 5.10 -40.55 8.73
CA TRP A 282 4.21 -40.84 7.60
C TRP A 282 3.35 -39.61 7.24
N ILE A 283 2.87 -38.85 8.22
CA ILE A 283 2.08 -37.63 7.97
C ILE A 283 2.93 -36.56 7.29
N LYS A 284 4.14 -36.30 7.79
CA LYS A 284 5.08 -35.31 7.21
C LYS A 284 5.49 -35.63 5.76
N GLU A 285 5.54 -36.91 5.41
CA GLU A 285 5.83 -37.37 4.04
C GLU A 285 4.61 -37.36 3.13
N THR A 286 3.40 -37.41 3.70
CA THR A 286 2.16 -37.61 2.94
C THR A 286 1.39 -36.32 2.71
N PHE A 287 1.37 -35.43 3.70
CA PHE A 287 0.54 -34.22 3.70
C PHE A 287 1.39 -32.95 3.76
N ASP A 288 0.88 -31.92 3.12
CA ASP A 288 1.29 -30.53 3.25
C ASP A 288 0.05 -29.65 3.39
N ILE A 289 0.21 -28.41 3.84
CA ILE A 289 -0.84 -27.41 3.81
C ILE A 289 -0.44 -26.31 2.84
N LYS A 290 -1.30 -26.06 1.86
CA LYS A 290 -1.13 -24.94 0.93
C LYS A 290 -1.98 -23.78 1.41
N GLY A 291 -1.33 -22.69 1.81
CA GLY A 291 -1.97 -21.42 2.12
C GLY A 291 -1.96 -20.48 0.91
N THR A 292 -3.07 -19.80 0.66
CA THR A 292 -3.17 -18.65 -0.25
C THR A 292 -3.97 -17.54 0.43
N PHE A 293 -3.88 -16.30 -0.02
CA PHE A 293 -4.68 -15.22 0.55
C PHE A 293 -5.29 -14.32 -0.53
N SER A 294 -6.36 -13.63 -0.18
CA SER A 294 -7.02 -12.64 -1.01
C SER A 294 -7.62 -11.53 -0.15
N GLU A 295 -7.55 -10.29 -0.60
CA GLU A 295 -8.30 -9.18 0.01
C GLU A 295 -9.76 -9.26 -0.43
N LYS A 296 -10.69 -9.14 0.53
CA LYS A 296 -12.14 -9.04 0.27
C LYS A 296 -12.67 -7.72 0.81
N LYS A 297 -13.61 -7.13 0.07
CA LYS A 297 -14.35 -5.93 0.47
C LYS A 297 -15.84 -6.26 0.47
N ALA A 298 -16.57 -5.96 1.54
CA ALA A 298 -18.02 -6.16 1.53
C ALA A 298 -18.69 -5.21 0.52
N THR A 299 -19.74 -5.68 -0.15
CA THR A 299 -20.35 -5.02 -1.33
C THR A 299 -20.99 -3.64 -1.07
N LEU A 300 -21.20 -3.25 0.19
CA LEU A 300 -21.82 -1.98 0.59
C LEU A 300 -20.86 -1.17 1.45
N GLY A 301 -19.88 -0.51 0.82
CA GLY A 301 -18.96 0.40 1.54
C GLY A 301 -18.17 -0.27 2.67
N GLY A 302 -18.06 -1.60 2.66
CA GLY A 302 -17.32 -2.33 3.69
C GLY A 302 -15.84 -2.08 3.57
N ILE A 303 -15.11 -2.41 4.61
CA ILE A 303 -13.66 -2.21 4.68
C ILE A 303 -12.98 -3.46 4.14
N ARG A 304 -11.80 -3.30 3.54
CA ARG A 304 -11.07 -4.46 3.04
C ARG A 304 -10.49 -5.22 4.22
N GLU A 305 -10.62 -6.54 4.16
CA GLU A 305 -10.05 -7.51 5.09
C GLU A 305 -9.26 -8.56 4.29
N THR A 306 -8.26 -9.17 4.92
CA THR A 306 -7.53 -10.29 4.32
C THR A 306 -8.22 -11.62 4.66
N VAL A 307 -8.37 -12.49 3.67
CA VAL A 307 -8.85 -13.86 3.87
C VAL A 307 -7.82 -14.86 3.37
N HIS A 308 -7.34 -15.69 4.28
CA HIS A 308 -6.43 -16.80 4.02
C HIS A 308 -7.22 -18.10 3.80
N ASP A 309 -6.89 -18.82 2.73
CA ASP A 309 -7.43 -20.14 2.38
C ASP A 309 -6.33 -21.19 2.57
N TYR A 310 -6.57 -22.12 3.50
CA TYR A 310 -5.70 -23.24 3.82
C TYR A 310 -6.31 -24.56 3.33
N GLN A 311 -5.59 -25.24 2.44
CA GLN A 311 -6.02 -26.49 1.82
C GLN A 311 -5.03 -27.62 2.13
N LEU A 312 -5.54 -28.81 2.43
CA LEU A 312 -4.71 -30.00 2.63
C LEU A 312 -4.26 -30.56 1.29
N VAL A 313 -2.96 -30.77 1.11
CA VAL A 313 -2.37 -31.23 -0.15
C VAL A 313 -1.60 -32.54 0.03
N LEU A 314 -1.74 -33.47 -0.92
CA LEU A 314 -0.95 -34.70 -0.95
C LEU A 314 0.46 -34.46 -1.51
N LYS A 315 1.49 -34.81 -0.76
CA LYS A 315 2.91 -34.76 -1.18
C LYS A 315 3.34 -35.95 -2.03
N LYS A 316 2.59 -37.06 -1.96
CA LYS A 316 2.84 -38.30 -2.72
C LYS A 316 1.52 -38.97 -3.12
N ASN A 317 1.60 -39.90 -4.08
CA ASN A 317 0.46 -40.74 -4.42
C ASN A 317 0.18 -41.72 -3.28
N LEU A 318 -1.10 -41.95 -2.96
CA LEU A 318 -1.49 -42.91 -1.93
C LEU A 318 -1.78 -44.29 -2.52
N TYR A 319 -1.37 -45.36 -1.84
CA TYR A 319 -1.68 -46.72 -2.27
C TYR A 319 -3.17 -47.03 -2.07
N VAL A 320 -3.80 -47.70 -3.03
CA VAL A 320 -5.23 -48.08 -2.98
C VAL A 320 -5.63 -48.92 -1.77
N THR A 321 -4.67 -49.58 -1.12
CA THR A 321 -4.88 -50.40 0.08
C THR A 321 -4.88 -49.60 1.37
N GLU A 322 -4.47 -48.33 1.36
CA GLU A 322 -4.44 -47.51 2.57
C GLU A 322 -5.85 -47.24 3.11
N ASN A 323 -6.00 -47.50 4.41
CA ASN A 323 -7.21 -47.26 5.20
C ASN A 323 -6.80 -46.67 6.55
N ARG A 324 -7.04 -45.37 6.76
CA ARG A 324 -6.61 -44.65 7.96
C ARG A 324 -7.60 -43.53 8.27
N THR A 325 -7.80 -43.24 9.55
CA THR A 325 -8.50 -42.04 10.01
C THR A 325 -7.59 -41.32 10.98
N LEU A 326 -7.41 -40.02 10.79
CA LEU A 326 -6.48 -39.20 11.57
C LEU A 326 -6.95 -37.75 11.62
N GLN A 327 -6.50 -37.03 12.65
CA GLN A 327 -6.72 -35.59 12.81
C GLN A 327 -5.38 -34.88 12.66
N LEU A 328 -5.36 -33.83 11.84
CA LEU A 328 -4.20 -32.97 11.63
C LEU A 328 -4.48 -31.60 12.22
N ASP A 329 -3.62 -31.16 13.11
CA ASP A 329 -3.68 -29.83 13.70
C ASP A 329 -2.65 -28.91 13.05
N TYR A 330 -3.10 -27.75 12.60
CA TYR A 330 -2.27 -26.77 11.91
C TYR A 330 -2.39 -25.41 12.61
N LEU A 331 -1.29 -24.93 13.17
CA LEU A 331 -1.21 -23.64 13.85
C LEU A 331 -0.84 -22.56 12.85
N VAL A 332 -1.71 -21.57 12.66
CA VAL A 332 -1.43 -20.34 11.91
C VAL A 332 -1.03 -19.26 12.92
N ASN A 333 0.11 -18.62 12.68
CA ASN A 333 0.63 -17.56 13.53
C ASN A 333 0.82 -16.29 12.71
N ASP A 334 0.14 -15.21 13.11
CA ASP A 334 0.50 -13.87 12.70
C ASP A 334 1.71 -13.41 13.53
N THR A 335 2.82 -13.17 12.84
CA THR A 335 4.09 -12.84 13.47
C THR A 335 4.28 -11.35 13.71
N THR A 336 3.49 -10.49 13.08
CA THR A 336 3.59 -9.04 13.23
C THR A 336 2.61 -8.50 14.26
N TYR A 337 1.59 -9.28 14.62
CA TYR A 337 0.58 -8.89 15.58
C TYR A 337 1.21 -8.72 16.97
N PRO A 338 1.05 -7.55 17.63
CA PRO A 338 1.73 -7.27 18.90
C PRO A 338 1.11 -7.98 20.12
N GLY A 339 -0.12 -8.48 20.00
CA GLY A 339 -0.85 -9.13 21.09
C GLY A 339 -0.54 -10.62 21.26
N LEU A 340 -1.05 -11.22 22.34
CA LEU A 340 -0.85 -12.64 22.64
C LEU A 340 -1.80 -13.57 21.86
N GLU A 341 -2.82 -13.02 21.21
CA GLU A 341 -3.88 -13.76 20.53
C GLU A 341 -3.66 -13.88 19.02
N GLY A 342 -2.43 -13.65 18.53
CA GLY A 342 -2.07 -13.70 17.10
C GLY A 342 -2.06 -15.09 16.46
N THR A 343 -2.67 -16.10 17.08
CA THR A 343 -2.63 -17.48 16.57
C THR A 343 -4.00 -18.12 16.46
N VAL A 344 -4.19 -18.90 15.41
CA VAL A 344 -5.40 -19.69 15.15
C VAL A 344 -5.01 -21.15 14.94
N LEU A 345 -5.74 -22.06 15.57
CA LEU A 345 -5.57 -23.50 15.39
C LEU A 345 -6.64 -24.03 14.42
N LEU A 346 -6.21 -24.73 13.38
CA LEU A 346 -7.07 -25.36 12.38
C LEU A 346 -7.00 -26.88 12.50
N HIS A 347 -8.12 -27.55 12.25
CA HIS A 347 -8.27 -29.00 12.39
C HIS A 347 -8.71 -29.65 11.09
N PHE A 348 -7.98 -30.65 10.60
CA PHE A 348 -8.38 -31.44 9.44
C PHE A 348 -8.63 -32.89 9.84
N ASN A 349 -9.89 -33.32 9.77
CA ASN A 349 -10.29 -34.70 10.04
C ASN A 349 -10.21 -35.51 8.75
N VAL A 350 -9.16 -36.29 8.59
CA VAL A 350 -8.86 -36.99 7.34
C VAL A 350 -9.23 -38.47 7.46
N THR A 351 -10.14 -38.92 6.60
CA THR A 351 -10.52 -40.31 6.43
C THR A 351 -10.06 -40.81 5.06
N ILE A 352 -9.13 -41.75 5.04
CA ILE A 352 -8.60 -42.40 3.83
C ILE A 352 -9.28 -43.77 3.70
N LEU A 353 -10.04 -43.97 2.63
CA LEU A 353 -10.83 -45.18 2.40
C LEU A 353 -10.21 -46.07 1.32
N PRO A 354 -10.02 -47.38 1.55
CA PRO A 354 -9.39 -48.27 0.57
C PRO A 354 -10.24 -48.37 -0.71
N VAL A 355 -9.57 -48.50 -1.85
CA VAL A 355 -10.21 -48.63 -3.18
C VAL A 355 -10.09 -50.07 -3.65
N HIS A 356 -11.23 -50.76 -3.75
CA HIS A 356 -11.28 -52.13 -4.25
C HIS A 356 -11.27 -52.15 -5.79
N ILE A 357 -10.16 -52.61 -6.36
CA ILE A 357 -10.03 -52.84 -7.80
C ILE A 357 -10.67 -54.20 -8.11
N ARG A 358 -11.92 -54.17 -8.61
CA ARG A 358 -12.64 -55.35 -9.07
C ARG A 358 -13.49 -55.00 -10.29
N PHE A 359 -13.64 -55.96 -11.20
CA PHE A 359 -14.60 -55.83 -12.29
C PHE A 359 -16.02 -56.05 -11.77
N ALA A 360 -16.99 -55.45 -12.44
CA ALA A 360 -18.39 -55.77 -12.20
C ALA A 360 -18.65 -57.25 -12.49
N ASN A 361 -19.65 -57.83 -11.82
CA ASN A 361 -20.03 -59.25 -11.98
C ASN A 361 -20.81 -59.49 -13.29
N ILE A 362 -20.39 -58.85 -14.38
CA ILE A 362 -20.98 -58.93 -15.71
C ILE A 362 -19.88 -59.20 -16.73
N THR A 363 -20.10 -60.20 -17.59
CA THR A 363 -19.22 -60.47 -18.72
C THR A 363 -19.55 -59.48 -19.83
N HIS A 364 -18.58 -58.65 -20.20
CA HIS A 364 -18.74 -57.72 -21.29
C HIS A 364 -18.54 -58.45 -22.62
N MET A 365 -19.58 -58.50 -23.45
CA MET A 365 -19.54 -59.10 -24.79
C MET A 365 -19.65 -57.99 -25.85
N TYR A 366 -18.65 -57.90 -26.72
CA TYR A 366 -18.60 -56.91 -27.79
C TYR A 366 -18.59 -57.60 -29.15
N THR A 367 -19.43 -57.13 -30.08
CA THR A 367 -19.51 -57.63 -31.45
C THR A 367 -18.81 -56.67 -32.40
N LEU A 368 -17.83 -57.16 -33.17
CA LEU A 368 -17.07 -56.36 -34.15
C LEU A 368 -17.50 -56.68 -35.59
N THR A 369 -17.56 -55.65 -36.44
CA THR A 369 -17.85 -55.83 -37.87
C THR A 369 -16.61 -56.31 -38.64
N ARG A 370 -16.82 -57.16 -39.66
CA ARG A 370 -15.73 -57.71 -40.50
C ARG A 370 -14.97 -56.68 -41.34
N ARG A 371 -15.46 -55.43 -41.40
CA ARG A 371 -14.82 -54.31 -42.13
C ARG A 371 -13.97 -53.41 -41.23
N ALA A 372 -13.74 -53.78 -39.97
CA ALA A 372 -12.91 -53.00 -39.07
C ALA A 372 -11.46 -52.89 -39.58
N SER A 373 -10.92 -51.68 -39.57
CA SER A 373 -9.56 -51.39 -39.97
C SER A 373 -8.57 -51.61 -38.82
N VAL A 374 -7.27 -51.67 -39.14
CA VAL A 374 -6.20 -51.67 -38.13
C VAL A 374 -6.34 -50.40 -37.27
N TYR A 375 -6.20 -50.55 -35.94
CA TYR A 375 -6.41 -49.51 -34.92
C TYR A 375 -7.85 -49.01 -34.71
N ALA A 376 -8.86 -49.70 -35.26
CA ALA A 376 -10.26 -49.40 -34.94
C ALA A 376 -10.54 -49.67 -33.45
N GLN A 377 -10.95 -48.64 -32.71
CA GLN A 377 -11.36 -48.78 -31.32
C GLN A 377 -12.72 -49.50 -31.26
N VAL A 378 -12.72 -50.69 -30.64
CA VAL A 378 -13.93 -51.52 -30.46
C VAL A 378 -14.74 -51.07 -29.24
N LEU A 379 -14.05 -50.45 -28.28
CA LEU A 379 -14.60 -49.90 -27.06
C LEU A 379 -13.84 -48.62 -26.73
N MET A 380 -14.57 -47.56 -26.39
CA MET A 380 -14.01 -46.38 -25.74
C MET A 380 -14.39 -46.46 -24.26
N ALA A 381 -13.42 -46.70 -23.38
CA ALA A 381 -13.65 -46.63 -21.95
C ALA A 381 -13.78 -45.15 -21.54
N THR A 382 -15.01 -44.67 -21.37
CA THR A 382 -15.27 -43.25 -21.04
C THR A 382 -14.96 -42.87 -19.59
N HIS A 383 -14.50 -43.80 -18.75
CA HIS A 383 -14.14 -43.54 -17.35
C HIS A 383 -12.84 -44.24 -16.90
N CYS A 384 -11.81 -44.23 -17.74
CA CYS A 384 -10.43 -44.50 -17.31
C CYS A 384 -9.64 -43.19 -17.24
N THR A 385 -10.06 -42.25 -16.40
CA THR A 385 -9.25 -41.06 -16.08
C THR A 385 -8.31 -41.41 -14.93
N ASN A 386 -7.01 -41.54 -15.27
CA ASN A 386 -5.81 -41.57 -14.42
C ASN A 386 -6.02 -42.01 -12.96
N LEU A 387 -5.78 -43.31 -12.71
CA LEU A 387 -5.50 -43.87 -11.39
C LEU A 387 -4.11 -43.43 -10.89
#